data_AF-A0A2Z4RF84-F1
#
_entry.id   AF-A0A2Z4RF84-F1
#
_cell.length_a   1.000
_cell.length_b   1.000
_cell.length_c   1.000
_cell.angle_alpha   90.00
_cell.angle_beta   90.00
_cell.angle_gamma   90.00
#
_symmetry.space_group_name_H-M   'P 1'
#
loop_
_entity.id
_entity.type
_entity.pdbx_description
1 polymer ?
#
loop_
_entity_poly.entity_id
_entity_poly.type
_entity_poly.pdbx_seq_one_letter_code
_entity_poly.pdbx_strand_id
1 'polypeptide(L)'
;MDPYEIEDTSDWFGSPTPLETCRHQLRMYENEFDELNLLLREAREKIFKLVEMHTEAIQQRDEAMANLRSRSGEAANLRKEIYDLKISERFHEREARKFQELLAGQVDESKNAN
;
A
#
# COMPACT_ATOMS: atom_id res chain seq x y z
N MET A 1 69.37 -12.28 51.36
CA MET A 1 68.18 -11.89 50.57
C MET A 1 68.64 -10.73 49.70
N ASP A 2 68.54 -10.88 48.38
CA ASP A 2 68.99 -9.85 47.44
C ASP A 2 68.08 -8.61 47.61
N PRO A 3 68.62 -7.39 47.87
CA PRO A 3 67.81 -6.19 48.07
C PRO A 3 66.96 -5.79 46.85
N TYR A 4 67.10 -6.46 45.70
CA TYR A 4 66.31 -6.25 44.49
C TYR A 4 65.27 -7.35 44.21
N GLU A 5 65.13 -8.34 45.08
CA GLU A 5 64.12 -9.40 44.93
C GLU A 5 62.74 -8.84 45.31
N ILE A 6 61.89 -8.60 44.31
CA ILE A 6 60.51 -8.14 44.52
C ILE A 6 59.67 -9.35 44.93
N GLU A 7 58.94 -9.22 46.04
CA GLU A 7 58.02 -10.25 46.54
C GLU A 7 56.92 -10.55 45.50
N ASP A 8 56.72 -11.82 45.19
CA ASP A 8 55.67 -12.27 44.28
C ASP A 8 54.30 -12.07 44.95
N THR A 9 53.60 -11.03 44.53
CA THR A 9 52.29 -10.62 45.06
C THR A 9 51.12 -11.15 44.23
N SER A 10 51.35 -12.10 43.31
CA SER A 10 50.32 -12.66 42.44
C SER A 10 49.12 -13.26 43.21
N ASP A 11 49.35 -13.76 44.42
CA ASP A 11 48.31 -14.32 45.31
C ASP A 11 47.61 -13.27 46.20
N TRP A 12 48.12 -12.04 46.31
CA TRP A 12 47.61 -11.01 47.24
C TRP A 12 46.19 -10.57 46.91
N PHE A 13 45.84 -10.54 45.62
CA PHE A 13 44.56 -10.02 45.15
C PHE A 13 43.52 -11.09 44.80
N GLY A 14 43.84 -12.38 45.02
CA GLY A 14 42.96 -13.48 44.62
C GLY A 14 42.55 -13.37 43.14
N SER A 15 43.51 -13.04 42.28
CA SER A 15 43.22 -12.83 40.86
C SER A 15 42.67 -14.13 40.27
N PRO A 16 41.56 -14.08 39.52
CA PRO A 16 40.94 -15.28 39.00
C PRO A 16 41.95 -16.02 38.14
N THR A 17 42.07 -17.32 38.39
CA THR A 17 42.97 -18.16 37.61
C THR A 17 42.57 -18.11 36.13
N PRO A 18 43.51 -18.37 35.20
CA PRO A 18 43.16 -18.45 33.79
C PRO A 18 42.01 -19.43 33.51
N LEU A 19 41.94 -20.55 34.24
CA LEU A 19 40.86 -21.53 34.12
C LEU A 19 39.50 -20.96 34.57
N GLU A 20 39.46 -20.21 35.67
CA GLU A 20 38.24 -19.55 36.15
C GLU A 20 37.77 -18.48 35.18
N THR A 21 38.71 -17.71 34.61
CA THR A 21 38.43 -16.72 33.58
C THR A 21 37.83 -17.37 32.34
N CYS A 22 38.43 -18.46 31.83
CA CYS A 22 37.89 -19.21 30.70
C CYS A 22 36.50 -19.76 30.99
N ARG A 23 36.25 -20.31 32.19
CA ARG A 23 34.93 -20.83 32.59
C ARG A 23 33.88 -19.73 32.65
N HIS A 24 34.25 -18.56 33.16
CA HIS A 24 33.36 -17.41 33.20
C HIS A 24 33.01 -16.93 31.78
N GLN A 25 33.99 -16.82 30.90
CA GLN A 25 33.79 -16.45 29.49
C GLN A 25 32.87 -17.43 28.76
N LEU A 26 33.06 -18.73 28.95
CA LEU A 26 32.18 -19.75 28.37
C LEU A 26 30.72 -19.55 28.77
N ARG A 27 30.46 -19.30 30.07
CA ARG A 27 29.09 -19.01 30.55
C ARG A 27 28.50 -17.74 29.97
N MET A 28 29.31 -16.69 29.80
CA MET A 28 28.86 -15.46 29.16
C MET A 28 28.47 -15.71 27.71
N TYR A 29 29.28 -16.46 26.96
CA TYR A 29 28.97 -16.80 25.58
C TYR A 29 27.74 -17.69 25.45
N GLU A 30 27.58 -18.70 26.33
CA GLU A 30 26.36 -19.53 26.36
C GLU A 30 25.10 -18.67 26.50
N ASN A 31 25.10 -17.74 27.45
CA ASN A 31 23.99 -16.82 27.65
C ASN A 31 23.75 -15.92 26.42
N GLU A 32 24.81 -15.35 25.84
CA GLU A 32 24.72 -14.48 24.67
C GLU A 32 24.18 -15.23 23.44
N PHE A 33 24.59 -16.48 23.25
CA PHE A 33 24.04 -17.34 22.19
C PHE A 33 22.55 -17.63 22.39
N ASP A 34 22.11 -17.85 23.63
CA ASP A 34 20.70 -18.08 23.93
C ASP A 34 19.86 -16.81 23.65
N GLU A 35 20.35 -15.63 24.05
CA GLU A 35 19.71 -14.35 23.76
C GLU A 35 19.63 -14.06 22.26
N LEU A 36 20.72 -14.27 21.51
CA LEU A 36 20.75 -14.09 20.05
C LEU A 36 19.79 -15.05 19.35
N ASN A 37 19.69 -16.29 19.81
CA ASN A 37 18.74 -17.25 19.25
C ASN A 37 17.29 -16.84 19.50
N LEU A 38 16.98 -16.27 20.67
CA LEU A 38 15.66 -15.73 20.97
C LEU A 38 15.33 -14.57 20.03
N LEU A 39 16.21 -13.57 19.93
CA LEU A 39 16.04 -12.42 19.05
C LEU A 39 15.89 -12.83 17.58
N LEU A 40 16.65 -13.82 17.13
CA LEU A 40 16.54 -14.35 15.77
C LEU A 40 15.17 -15.00 15.51
N ARG A 41 14.61 -15.74 16.47
CA ARG A 41 13.28 -16.33 16.36
C ARG A 41 12.21 -15.24 16.28
N GLU A 42 12.28 -14.24 17.16
CA GLU A 42 11.35 -13.10 17.14
C GLU A 42 11.43 -12.30 15.84
N ALA A 43 12.65 -12.04 15.35
CA ALA A 43 12.85 -11.32 14.09
C ALA A 43 12.27 -12.10 12.90
N ARG A 44 12.45 -13.42 12.87
CA ARG A 44 11.87 -14.29 11.83
C ARG A 44 10.35 -14.26 11.87
N GLU A 45 9.74 -14.31 13.05
CA GLU A 45 8.29 -14.22 13.20
C GLU A 45 7.75 -12.85 12.73
N LYS A 46 8.42 -11.76 13.11
CA LYS A 46 8.07 -10.40 12.67
C LYS A 46 8.14 -10.26 11.15
N ILE A 47 9.21 -10.77 10.52
CA ILE A 47 9.37 -10.76 9.06
C ILE A 47 8.25 -11.57 8.40
N PHE A 48 7.93 -12.76 8.91
CA PHE A 48 6.86 -13.59 8.36
C PHE A 48 5.50 -12.85 8.38
N LYS A 49 5.13 -12.28 9.54
CA LYS A 49 3.91 -11.47 9.68
C LYS A 49 3.90 -10.28 8.73
N LEU A 50 5.04 -9.60 8.56
CA LEU A 50 5.13 -8.46 7.65
C LEU A 50 4.93 -8.88 6.18
N VAL A 51 5.47 -10.03 5.79
CA VAL A 51 5.27 -10.59 4.44
C VAL A 51 3.82 -11.00 4.20
N GLU A 52 3.16 -11.59 5.21
CA GLU A 52 1.73 -11.93 5.17
C GLU A 52 0.88 -10.66 4.98
N MET A 53 1.07 -9.66 5.84
CA MET A 53 0.38 -8.37 5.74
C MET A 53 0.62 -7.67 4.40
N HIS A 54 1.84 -7.74 3.86
CA HIS A 54 2.17 -7.16 2.56
C HIS A 54 1.45 -7.88 1.41
N THR A 55 1.33 -9.21 1.49
CA THR A 55 0.57 -10.00 0.52
C THR A 55 -0.90 -9.61 0.52
N GLU A 56 -1.50 -9.49 1.71
CA GLU A 56 -2.88 -9.02 1.86
C GLU A 56 -3.09 -7.60 1.31
N ALA A 57 -2.16 -6.68 1.61
CA ALA A 57 -2.22 -5.31 1.11
C ALA A 57 -2.12 -5.24 -0.42
N ILE A 58 -1.29 -6.08 -1.05
CA ILE A 58 -1.22 -6.18 -2.52
C ILE A 58 -2.58 -6.63 -3.07
N GLN A 59 -3.18 -7.66 -2.48
CA GLN A 59 -4.46 -8.17 -2.94
C GLN A 59 -5.55 -7.09 -2.87
N GLN A 60 -5.66 -6.40 -1.73
CA GLN A 60 -6.63 -5.31 -1.54
C GLN A 60 -6.40 -4.16 -2.53
N ARG A 61 -5.13 -3.79 -2.77
CA ARG A 61 -4.77 -2.78 -3.77
C ARG A 61 -5.23 -3.19 -5.17
N ASP A 62 -5.00 -4.44 -5.55
CA ASP A 62 -5.33 -4.94 -6.88
C ASP A 62 -6.84 -5.01 -7.10
N GLU A 63 -7.60 -5.44 -6.09
CA GLU A 63 -9.07 -5.40 -6.07
C GLU A 63 -9.58 -3.96 -6.20
N ALA A 64 -9.02 -3.02 -5.42
CA ALA A 64 -9.39 -1.61 -5.50
C ALA A 64 -9.09 -1.01 -6.89
N MET A 65 -7.93 -1.32 -7.46
CA MET A 65 -7.57 -0.86 -8.81
C MET A 65 -8.47 -1.46 -9.89
N ALA A 66 -8.84 -2.74 -9.79
CA ALA A 66 -9.78 -3.37 -10.70
C ALA A 66 -11.15 -2.68 -10.66
N ASN A 67 -11.66 -2.41 -9.46
CA ASN A 67 -12.91 -1.68 -9.24
C ASN A 67 -12.86 -0.26 -9.81
N LEU A 68 -11.76 0.47 -9.59
CA LEU A 68 -11.57 1.81 -10.14
C LEU A 68 -11.56 1.80 -11.68
N ARG A 69 -10.89 0.82 -12.30
CA ARG A 69 -10.86 0.67 -13.76
C ARG A 69 -12.24 0.38 -14.33
N SER A 70 -12.99 -0.54 -13.72
CA SER A 70 -14.37 -0.86 -14.13
C SER A 70 -15.26 0.38 -14.04
N ARG A 71 -15.28 1.06 -12.89
CA ARG A 71 -16.08 2.28 -12.70
C ARG A 71 -15.67 3.41 -13.64
N SER A 72 -14.39 3.56 -13.92
CA SER A 72 -13.91 4.54 -14.89
C SER A 72 -14.38 4.22 -16.31
N GLY A 73 -14.41 2.95 -16.69
CA GLY A 73 -14.94 2.49 -17.97
C GLY A 73 -16.44 2.76 -18.10
N GLU A 74 -17.22 2.41 -17.07
CA GLU A 74 -18.65 2.70 -17.00
C GLU A 74 -18.94 4.21 -17.11
N ALA A 75 -18.18 5.03 -16.36
CA ALA A 75 -18.33 6.48 -16.42
C ALA A 75 -17.99 7.05 -17.81
N ALA A 76 -17.03 6.47 -18.54
CA ALA A 76 -16.71 6.88 -19.91
C ALA A 76 -17.85 6.51 -20.88
N ASN A 77 -18.42 5.31 -20.75
CA ASN A 77 -19.55 4.86 -21.55
C ASN A 77 -20.79 5.75 -21.32
N LEU A 78 -21.13 6.03 -20.06
CA LEU A 78 -22.25 6.91 -19.72
C LEU A 78 -22.06 8.32 -20.27
N ARG A 79 -20.82 8.87 -20.23
CA ARG A 79 -20.53 10.17 -20.85
C ARG A 79 -20.77 10.17 -22.35
N LYS A 80 -20.41 9.07 -23.02
CA LYS A 80 -20.65 8.90 -24.46
C LYS A 80 -22.15 8.84 -24.76
N GLU A 81 -22.90 8.02 -24.02
CA GLU A 81 -24.37 7.93 -24.18
C GLU A 81 -25.05 9.28 -23.95
N ILE A 82 -24.66 10.03 -22.93
CA ILE A 82 -25.18 11.38 -22.68
C ILE A 82 -24.88 12.31 -23.87
N TYR A 83 -23.69 12.22 -24.45
CA TYR A 83 -23.31 13.02 -25.61
C TYR A 83 -24.16 12.68 -26.84
N ASP A 84 -24.34 11.39 -27.13
CA ASP A 84 -25.13 10.91 -28.26
C ASP A 84 -26.61 11.30 -28.09
N LEU A 85 -27.17 11.16 -26.88
CA LEU A 85 -28.52 11.61 -26.54
C LEU A 85 -28.69 13.12 -26.75
N LYS A 86 -27.72 13.94 -26.33
CA LYS A 86 -27.77 15.40 -26.56
C LYS A 86 -27.75 15.78 -28.03
N ILE A 87 -27.05 15.01 -28.87
CA ILE A 87 -27.06 15.24 -30.33
C ILE A 87 -28.45 14.92 -30.89
N SER A 88 -29.02 13.77 -30.50
CA SER A 88 -30.35 13.35 -30.93
C SER A 88 -31.43 14.34 -30.49
N GLU A 89 -31.39 14.80 -29.23
CA GLU A 89 -32.28 15.84 -28.70
C GLU A 89 -32.23 17.10 -29.57
N ARG A 90 -31.03 17.64 -29.81
CA ARG A 90 -30.86 18.83 -30.67
C ARG A 90 -31.37 18.62 -32.09
N PHE A 91 -31.24 17.42 -32.62
CA PHE A 91 -31.78 17.09 -33.94
C PHE A 91 -33.31 17.11 -33.92
N HIS A 92 -33.94 16.46 -32.94
CA HIS A 92 -35.39 16.44 -32.79
C HIS A 92 -35.98 17.83 -32.53
N GLU A 93 -35.32 18.67 -31.73
CA GLU A 93 -35.73 20.07 -31.52
C GLU A 93 -35.72 20.87 -32.82
N ARG A 94 -34.72 20.67 -33.69
CA ARG A 94 -34.64 21.35 -34.99
C ARG A 94 -35.76 20.90 -35.92
N GLU A 95 -36.01 19.60 -36.01
CA GLU A 95 -37.10 19.07 -36.84
C GLU A 95 -38.46 19.55 -36.33
N ALA A 96 -38.72 19.50 -35.03
CA ALA A 96 -39.94 20.02 -34.42
C ALA A 96 -40.16 21.50 -34.74
N ARG A 97 -39.09 22.32 -34.69
CA ARG A 97 -39.15 23.74 -35.05
C ARG A 97 -39.53 23.95 -36.52
N LYS A 98 -38.90 23.22 -37.45
CA LYS A 98 -39.24 23.29 -38.89
C LYS A 98 -40.71 22.91 -39.14
N PHE A 99 -41.21 21.87 -38.49
CA PHE A 99 -42.61 21.48 -38.62
C PHE A 99 -43.57 22.57 -38.11
N GLN A 100 -43.23 23.22 -36.99
CA GLN A 100 -44.02 24.35 -36.47
C GLN A 100 -44.03 25.54 -37.45
N GLU A 101 -42.89 25.87 -38.05
CA GLU A 101 -42.78 26.94 -39.04
C GLU A 101 -43.61 26.63 -40.30
N LEU A 102 -43.55 25.40 -40.81
CA LEU A 102 -44.36 24.97 -41.97
C LEU A 102 -45.87 25.03 -41.68
N LEU A 103 -46.29 24.57 -40.50
CA LEU A 103 -47.69 24.63 -40.08
C LEU A 103 -48.18 26.08 -39.92
N ALA A 104 -47.36 26.97 -39.36
CA ALA A 104 -47.69 28.38 -39.25
C ALA A 104 -47.89 29.04 -40.63
N GLY A 105 -47.01 28.75 -41.60
CA GLY A 105 -47.16 29.23 -42.97
C GLY A 105 -48.46 28.78 -43.65
N GLN A 106 -48.85 27.51 -43.48
CA GLN A 106 -50.10 26.96 -44.03
C GLN A 106 -51.35 27.60 -43.43
N VAL A 107 -51.32 27.94 -42.13
CA VAL A 107 -52.43 28.64 -41.45
C VAL A 107 -52.60 30.06 -41.98
N ASP A 108 -51.50 30.77 -42.24
CA ASP A 108 -51.55 32.12 -42.79
C ASP A 108 -52.01 32.13 -44.26
N GLU A 109 -51.58 31.16 -45.08
CA GLU A 109 -52.09 30.97 -46.44
C GLU A 109 -53.60 30.71 -46.47
N SER A 110 -54.10 29.89 -45.55
CA SER A 110 -55.54 29.57 -45.45
C SER A 110 -56.39 30.77 -44.99
N LYS A 111 -55.83 31.69 -44.19
CA LYS A 111 -56.52 32.93 -43.78
C LYS A 111 -56.56 33.98 -44.87
N ASN A 112 -55.57 34.03 -45.75
CA ASN A 112 -55.49 35.00 -46.85
C ASN A 112 -56.27 34.58 -48.11
N ALA A 113 -56.73 33.32 -48.17
CA ALA A 113 -57.49 32.77 -49.30
C ALA A 113 -59.03 32.82 -49.12
N ASN A 114 -59.51 33.39 -48.01
CA ASN A 114 -60.93 33.50 -47.63
C ASN A 114 -61.28 34.98 -47.39
#